data_AF-A0A2A4UKC3-F1
#
_entry.id   AF-A0A2A4UKC3-F1
#
_cell.length_a   1.000
_cell.length_b   1.000
_cell.length_c   1.000
_cell.angle_alpha   90.00
_cell.angle_beta   90.00
_cell.angle_gamma   90.00
#
_symmetry.space_group_name_H-M   'P 1'
#
loop_
_entity.id
_entity.type
_entity.pdbx_description
1 polymer ?
#
loop_
_entity_poly.entity_id
_entity_poly.type
_entity_poly.pdbx_seq_one_letter_code
_entity_poly.pdbx_strand_id
1 'polypeptide(L)'
;MKKDQSYLSTIQWYNLYYALEAVNKIFYKKHYLVGSAMTRKDFRDVDIRTVMPEEGLLDSEFARKSMSMWISEWLSSRTQMTIDYQIQTQKEFNNESGPSMVIGESI
;
A
#
# COMPACT_ATOMS: atom_id res chain seq x y z
N MET A 1 1.30 14.05 -18.71
CA MET A 1 1.48 12.98 -17.71
C MET A 1 0.57 13.30 -16.53
N LYS A 2 -0.62 12.69 -16.44
CA LYS A 2 -1.55 12.93 -15.33
C LYS A 2 -0.87 12.37 -14.08
N LYS A 3 -0.48 13.25 -13.15
CA LYS A 3 -0.18 12.85 -11.78
C LYS A 3 -1.54 12.45 -11.22
N ASP A 4 -1.81 11.16 -11.08
CA ASP A 4 -3.05 10.72 -10.45
C ASP A 4 -3.15 11.47 -9.11
N GLN A 5 -4.23 12.22 -8.90
CA GLN A 5 -4.31 13.12 -7.76
C GLN A 5 -4.70 12.30 -6.53
N SER A 6 -3.75 12.04 -5.64
CA SER A 6 -4.09 11.68 -4.27
C SER A 6 -4.45 12.95 -3.49
N TYR A 7 -5.27 12.78 -2.46
CA TYR A 7 -5.62 13.84 -1.51
C TYR A 7 -4.66 13.90 -0.32
N LEU A 8 -3.57 13.13 -0.36
CA LEU A 8 -2.50 13.22 0.63
C LEU A 8 -1.79 14.56 0.51
N SER A 9 -1.60 15.24 1.63
CA SER A 9 -0.72 16.41 1.69
C SER A 9 0.72 16.02 1.35
N THR A 10 1.54 17.00 0.98
CA THR A 10 2.95 16.77 0.66
C THR A 10 3.71 16.07 1.80
N ILE A 11 3.42 16.43 3.06
CA ILE A 11 4.05 15.81 4.23
C ILE A 11 3.59 14.36 4.41
N GLN A 12 2.28 14.10 4.27
CA GLN A 12 1.74 12.74 4.32
C GLN A 12 2.35 11.85 3.23
N TRP A 13 2.47 12.39 2.01
CA TRP A 13 3.10 11.71 0.89
C TRP A 13 4.57 11.40 1.15
N TYR A 14 5.32 12.38 1.65
CA TYR A 14 6.74 12.21 2.00
C TYR A 14 6.95 11.15 3.08
N ASN A 15 6.18 11.22 4.18
CA ASN A 15 6.25 10.25 5.26
C ASN A 15 5.91 8.84 4.79
N LEU A 16 4.86 8.72 3.96
CA LEU A 16 4.44 7.46 3.40
C LEU A 16 5.51 6.85 2.50
N TYR A 17 6.04 7.65 1.57
CA TYR A 17 7.10 7.23 0.67
C TYR A 17 8.31 6.71 1.44
N TYR A 18 8.80 7.47 2.42
CA TYR A 18 9.97 7.09 3.20
C TYR A 18 9.72 5.84 4.07
N ALA A 19 8.53 5.69 4.64
CA ALA A 19 8.18 4.51 5.43
C ALA A 19 8.05 3.25 4.54
N LEU A 20 7.48 3.39 3.35
CA LEU A 20 7.34 2.30 2.37
C LEU A 20 8.69 1.86 1.79
N GLU A 21 9.70 2.73 1.73
CA GLU A 21 11.05 2.33 1.29
C GLU A 21 11.63 1.19 2.15
N ALA A 22 11.30 1.13 3.45
CA ALA A 22 11.70 0.00 4.29
C ALA A 22 10.99 -1.30 3.90
N VAL A 23 9.72 -1.21 3.51
CA VAL A 23 8.89 -2.33 3.07
C VAL A 23 9.31 -2.81 1.67
N ASN A 24 9.60 -1.87 0.77
CA ASN A 24 10.17 -2.11 -0.56
C ASN A 24 11.44 -2.96 -0.47
N LYS A 25 12.32 -2.68 0.49
CA LYS A 25 13.57 -3.45 0.69
C LYS A 25 13.36 -4.88 1.21
N ILE A 26 12.21 -5.18 1.80
CA ILE A 26 11.87 -6.52 2.28
C ILE A 26 11.31 -7.35 1.13
N PHE A 27 10.37 -6.77 0.37
CA PHE A 27 9.62 -7.53 -0.63
C PHE A 27 10.16 -7.38 -2.06
N TYR A 28 10.90 -6.31 -2.35
CA TYR A 28 11.30 -5.92 -3.71
C TYR A 28 10.11 -5.88 -4.68
N LYS A 29 8.98 -5.34 -4.22
CA LYS A 29 7.72 -5.25 -4.96
C LYS A 29 7.19 -3.82 -5.00
N LYS A 30 6.41 -3.53 -6.03
CA LYS A 30 5.69 -2.26 -6.14
C LYS A 30 4.56 -2.19 -5.10
N HIS A 31 4.40 -1.00 -4.54
CA HIS A 31 3.27 -0.65 -3.68
C HIS A 31 2.30 0.24 -4.46
N TYR A 32 1.01 0.07 -4.21
CA TYR A 32 -0.05 0.81 -4.89
C TYR A 32 -0.87 1.55 -3.84
N LEU A 33 -1.01 2.86 -4.00
CA LEU A 33 -2.06 3.62 -3.33
C LEU A 33 -3.38 3.27 -4.01
N VAL A 34 -4.41 2.97 -3.23
CA VAL A 34 -5.78 2.74 -3.72
C VAL A 34 -6.79 3.48 -2.85
N GLY A 35 -8.07 3.28 -3.14
CA GLY A 35 -9.15 3.64 -2.22
C GLY A 35 -9.40 5.13 -2.08
N SER A 36 -9.98 5.51 -0.93
CA SER A 36 -10.64 6.81 -0.77
C SER A 36 -9.68 8.00 -0.79
N ALA A 37 -8.42 7.80 -0.41
CA ALA A 37 -7.36 8.81 -0.49
C ALA A 37 -7.06 9.26 -1.93
N MET A 38 -7.54 8.53 -2.95
CA MET A 38 -7.44 8.91 -4.37
C MET A 38 -8.67 9.65 -4.89
N THR A 39 -9.79 9.63 -4.16
CA THR A 39 -11.08 10.09 -4.69
C THR A 39 -11.69 11.26 -3.93
N ARG A 40 -11.38 11.42 -2.64
CA ARG A 40 -11.94 12.48 -1.80
C ARG A 40 -10.95 12.98 -0.74
N LYS A 41 -11.14 14.23 -0.27
CA LYS A 41 -10.25 14.89 0.70
C LYS A 41 -10.45 14.43 2.15
N ASP A 42 -11.64 13.95 2.49
CA ASP A 42 -12.04 13.45 3.81
C ASP A 42 -11.89 11.92 3.92
N PHE A 43 -10.83 11.36 3.30
CA PHE A 43 -10.48 9.97 3.51
C PHE A 43 -10.12 9.74 4.98
N ARG A 44 -10.51 8.58 5.52
CA ARG A 44 -10.18 8.20 6.91
C ARG A 44 -8.92 7.35 6.96
N ASP A 45 -8.83 6.44 6.00
CA ASP A 45 -7.83 5.39 5.93
C ASP A 45 -7.07 5.55 4.60
N VAL A 46 -5.78 5.20 4.61
CA VAL A 46 -4.92 5.21 3.44
C VAL A 46 -4.67 3.76 3.04
N ASP A 47 -5.34 3.34 1.98
CA ASP A 47 -5.32 1.97 1.49
C ASP A 47 -4.09 1.74 0.61
N ILE A 48 -3.30 0.72 0.94
CA ILE A 48 -2.09 0.35 0.21
C ILE A 48 -2.18 -1.12 -0.16
N ARG A 49 -1.81 -1.45 -1.41
CA ARG A 49 -1.75 -2.82 -1.91
C ARG A 49 -0.35 -3.16 -2.37
N THR A 50 0.05 -4.40 -2.13
CA THR A 50 1.28 -4.98 -2.69
C THR A 50 0.94 -6.30 -3.33
N VAL A 51 1.25 -6.40 -4.62
CA VAL A 51 0.97 -7.61 -5.37
C VAL A 51 2.17 -8.55 -5.26
N MET A 52 1.92 -9.76 -4.77
CA MET A 52 2.91 -10.82 -4.64
C MET A 52 2.43 -12.07 -5.40
N PRO A 53 3.35 -12.85 -5.98
CA PRO A 53 3.02 -14.17 -6.50
C PRO A 53 2.61 -15.12 -5.35
N GLU A 54 1.77 -16.10 -5.66
CA GLU A 54 1.34 -17.17 -4.74
C GLU A 54 2.47 -18.18 -4.54
N GLU A 55 3.57 -17.75 -3.92
CA GLU A 55 4.76 -18.58 -3.74
C GLU A 55 5.38 -18.38 -2.34
N GLY A 56 5.73 -19.49 -1.68
CA GLY A 56 6.46 -19.49 -0.40
C GLY A 56 5.59 -19.23 0.83
N LEU A 57 6.18 -18.66 1.88
CA LEU A 57 5.55 -18.49 3.20
C LEU A 57 4.24 -17.68 3.15
N LEU A 58 4.09 -16.80 2.17
CA LEU A 58 2.92 -15.93 1.97
C LEU A 58 1.84 -16.54 1.07
N ASP A 59 1.99 -17.81 0.66
CA ASP A 59 0.91 -18.56 0.01
C ASP A 59 -0.25 -18.80 1.00
N SER A 60 0.08 -18.99 2.28
CA SER A 60 -0.91 -19.04 3.35
C SER A 60 -1.63 -17.70 3.50
N GLU A 61 -2.96 -17.72 3.37
CA GLU A 61 -3.83 -16.57 3.63
C GLU A 61 -3.61 -16.00 5.04
N PHE A 62 -3.45 -16.88 6.04
CA PHE A 62 -3.17 -16.47 7.41
C PHE A 62 -1.83 -15.71 7.52
N ALA A 63 -0.78 -16.20 6.85
CA ALA A 63 0.51 -15.54 6.84
C ALA A 63 0.44 -14.17 6.14
N ARG A 64 -0.25 -14.07 4.98
CA ARG A 64 -0.48 -12.78 4.29
C ARG A 64 -1.20 -11.80 5.18
N LYS A 65 -2.35 -12.18 5.76
CA LYS A 65 -3.15 -11.28 6.61
C LYS A 65 -2.40 -10.85 7.86
N SER A 66 -1.64 -11.75 8.48
CA SER A 66 -0.82 -11.43 9.65
C SER A 66 0.29 -10.45 9.30
N MET A 67 1.00 -10.68 8.18
CA MET A 67 2.03 -9.77 7.69
C MET A 67 1.44 -8.41 7.29
N SER A 68 0.30 -8.40 6.61
CA SER A 68 -0.46 -7.19 6.29
C SER A 68 -0.78 -6.37 7.54
N MET A 69 -1.30 -7.00 8.58
CA MET A 69 -1.58 -6.35 9.86
C MET A 69 -0.32 -5.74 10.47
N TRP A 70 0.79 -6.49 10.53
CA TRP A 70 2.06 -5.99 11.08
C TRP A 70 2.60 -4.79 10.30
N ILE A 71 2.51 -4.81 8.97
CA ILE A 71 2.94 -3.70 8.13
C ILE A 71 2.01 -2.50 8.29
N SER A 72 0.69 -2.70 8.39
CA SER A 72 -0.28 -1.64 8.67
C SER A 72 0.05 -0.90 9.97
N GLU A 73 0.31 -1.65 11.06
CA GLU A 73 0.70 -1.04 12.34
C GLU A 73 2.03 -0.30 12.25
N TRP A 74 3.04 -0.92 11.61
CA TRP A 74 4.35 -0.29 11.42
C TRP A 74 4.24 1.03 10.64
N LEU A 75 3.59 1.00 9.48
CA LEU A 75 3.40 2.19 8.64
C LEU A 75 2.58 3.27 9.35
N SER A 76 1.52 2.89 10.07
CA SER A 76 0.71 3.83 10.83
C SER A 76 1.55 4.56 11.89
N SER A 77 2.41 3.83 12.62
CA SER A 77 3.29 4.41 13.64
C SER A 77 4.29 5.43 13.08
N ARG A 78 4.75 5.25 11.84
CA ARG A 78 5.75 6.12 11.19
C ARG A 78 5.14 7.30 10.44
N THR A 79 3.94 7.13 9.94
CA THR A 79 3.28 8.14 9.09
C THR A 79 2.30 9.02 9.86
N GLN A 80 1.86 8.59 11.04
CA GLN A 80 0.76 9.22 11.80
C GLN A 80 -0.56 9.25 10.99
N MET A 81 -0.72 8.29 10.08
CA MET A 81 -1.94 8.07 9.31
C MET A 81 -2.50 6.70 9.66
N THR A 82 -3.82 6.52 9.54
CA THR A 82 -4.43 5.19 9.57
C THR A 82 -4.14 4.50 8.24
N ILE A 83 -3.31 3.46 8.25
CA ILE A 83 -2.89 2.72 7.05
C ILE A 83 -3.60 1.36 7.02
N ASP A 84 -4.29 1.05 5.92
CA ASP A 84 -4.74 -0.31 5.60
C ASP A 84 -3.86 -0.92 4.50
N TYR A 85 -2.85 -1.66 4.91
CA TYR A 85 -1.92 -2.34 4.01
C TYR A 85 -2.35 -3.79 3.76
N GLN A 86 -2.49 -4.17 2.48
CA GLN A 86 -2.82 -5.55 2.10
C GLN A 86 -1.80 -6.10 1.11
N ILE A 87 -1.33 -7.31 1.42
CA ILE A 87 -0.59 -8.15 0.49
C ILE A 87 -1.63 -8.98 -0.25
N GLN A 88 -1.61 -8.92 -1.57
CA GLN A 88 -2.59 -9.57 -2.42
C GLN A 88 -1.91 -10.36 -3.52
N THR A 89 -2.64 -11.35 -4.04
CA THR A 89 -2.26 -12.06 -5.25
C THR A 89 -2.65 -11.25 -6.46
N GLN A 90 -2.05 -11.51 -7.63
CA GLN A 90 -2.39 -10.80 -8.86
C GLN A 90 -3.88 -10.95 -9.21
N LYS A 91 -4.47 -12.10 -8.90
CA LYS A 91 -5.89 -12.37 -9.11
C LYS A 91 -6.77 -11.51 -8.20
N GLU A 92 -6.43 -11.39 -6.92
CA GLU A 92 -7.13 -10.53 -5.96
C GLU A 92 -7.08 -9.06 -6.41
N PHE A 93 -5.89 -8.58 -6.77
CA PHE A 93 -5.70 -7.20 -7.23
C PHE A 93 -6.49 -6.89 -8.51
N ASN A 94 -6.54 -7.82 -9.48
CA ASN A 94 -7.30 -7.62 -10.71
C ASN A 94 -8.82 -7.56 -10.49
N ASN A 95 -9.32 -8.11 -9.38
CA ASN A 95 -10.74 -8.05 -9.03
C ASN A 95 -11.11 -6.75 -8.29
N GLU A 96 -10.13 -5.98 -7.82
CA GLU A 96 -10.40 -4.67 -7.23
C GLU A 96 -10.88 -3.69 -8.32
N SER A 97 -11.92 -2.92 -7.98
CA SER A 97 -12.42 -1.85 -8.84
C SER A 97 -12.08 -0.51 -8.19
N GLY A 98 -11.45 0.39 -8.93
CA GLY A 98 -11.10 1.71 -8.44
C GLY A 98 -9.81 2.26 -9.03
N PRO A 99 -9.50 3.54 -8.75
CA PRO A 99 -8.21 4.10 -9.11
C PRO A 99 -7.10 3.45 -8.29
N SER A 100 -5.95 3.23 -8.93
CA SER A 100 -4.72 2.82 -8.27
C SER A 100 -3.55 3.63 -8.82
N MET A 101 -2.56 3.91 -7.97
CA MET A 101 -1.34 4.61 -8.35
C MET A 101 -0.14 3.92 -7.72
N VAL A 102 0.92 3.68 -8.51
CA VAL A 102 2.19 3.16 -7.99
C VAL A 102 2.85 4.19 -7.07
N ILE A 103 3.30 3.75 -5.90
CA ILE A 103 4.11 4.53 -4.97
C ILE A 103 5.57 4.12 -5.12
N GLY A 104 6.39 5.08 -5.55
CA GLY A 104 7.83 4.89 -5.76
C GLY A 104 8.20 4.23 -7.09
N GLU A 105 9.50 4.20 -7.37
CA GLU A 105 10.06 3.55 -8.56
C GLU A 105 10.68 2.22 -8.13
N SER A 106 10.45 1.17 -8.92
CA SER A 106 11.24 -0.05 -8.79
C SER A 106 12.68 0.30 -9.16
N ILE A 107 13.61 0.13 -8.22
CA ILE A 107 15.04 0.09 -8.53
C ILE A 107 15.30 -1.18 -9.35
#